data_AF-A0A2E2R6T9-F1
#
_entry.id   AF-A0A2E2R6T9-F1
#
_cell.length_a   1.000
_cell.length_b   1.000
_cell.length_c   1.000
_cell.angle_alpha   90.00
_cell.angle_beta   90.00
_cell.angle_gamma   90.00
#
_symmetry.space_group_name_H-M   'P 1'
#
loop_
_entity.id
_entity.type
_entity.pdbx_description
1 polymer ?
#
loop_
_entity_poly.entity_id
_entity_poly.type
_entity_poly.pdbx_seq_one_letter_code
_entity_poly.pdbx_strand_id
1 'polypeptide(L)'
;MNKIQKIIVSSALVLFVNSSWATEVEEQTLLNNLAYGQLIELNQYTPGQQKGLMLRLFAAPARDETCGLETGAPCKNKHLITVATFDELPEVQVHTLQAKGEFVKADWVVSKAPESTVDQAELVLTFRDYHRFATRANPKLPRKFFQVKLKITQQGVEEITPAK
;
A
#
# COMPACT_ATOMS: atom_id res chain seq x y z
N MET A 1 64.92 -20.61 4.23
CA MET A 1 63.62 -20.90 3.57
C MET A 1 62.51 -20.60 4.57
N ASN A 2 61.89 -19.41 4.49
CA ASN A 2 60.56 -19.15 3.90
C ASN A 2 59.43 -19.81 4.72
N LYS A 3 58.44 -19.13 5.33
CA LYS A 3 57.77 -17.86 5.01
C LYS A 3 57.15 -17.23 6.27
N ILE A 4 57.37 -15.92 6.40
CA ILE A 4 56.61 -14.97 7.20
C ILE A 4 55.37 -14.53 6.39
N GLN A 5 54.33 -14.07 7.10
CA GLN A 5 53.21 -13.23 6.63
C GLN A 5 52.12 -13.87 5.73
N LYS A 6 50.90 -13.93 6.27
CA LYS A 6 49.70 -13.20 5.81
C LYS A 6 48.45 -13.90 6.34
N ILE A 7 47.87 -13.38 7.42
CA ILE A 7 46.42 -13.51 7.63
C ILE A 7 45.90 -12.09 7.74
N ILE A 8 45.26 -11.69 6.65
CA ILE A 8 44.63 -10.40 6.43
C ILE A 8 43.50 -10.28 7.45
N VAL A 9 43.56 -9.24 8.27
CA VAL A 9 42.49 -8.84 9.17
C VAL A 9 41.24 -8.64 8.33
N SER A 10 40.25 -9.49 8.56
CA SER A 10 38.89 -9.37 8.03
C SER A 10 38.23 -8.14 8.62
N SER A 11 38.37 -7.00 7.95
CA SER A 11 37.43 -5.88 8.11
C SER A 11 36.23 -6.14 7.21
N ALA A 12 35.28 -6.93 7.72
CA ALA A 12 33.93 -6.94 7.18
C ALA A 12 33.29 -5.60 7.53
N LEU A 13 33.39 -4.65 6.61
CA LEU A 13 32.62 -3.41 6.64
C LEU A 13 31.16 -3.81 6.38
N VAL A 14 30.42 -4.10 7.45
CA VAL A 14 28.97 -4.26 7.40
C VAL A 14 28.39 -2.87 7.13
N LEU A 15 28.23 -2.54 5.85
CA LEU A 15 27.37 -1.45 5.42
C LEU A 15 25.94 -1.86 5.75
N PHE A 16 25.46 -1.45 6.93
CA PHE A 16 24.03 -1.35 7.18
C PHE A 16 23.51 -0.26 6.24
N VAL A 17 23.16 -0.67 5.02
CA VAL A 17 22.31 0.12 4.14
C VAL A 17 20.95 0.14 4.82
N ASN A 18 20.69 1.17 5.63
CA ASN A 18 19.34 1.57 5.99
C ASN A 18 18.64 1.98 4.70
N SER A 19 18.19 0.97 3.97
CA SER A 19 17.31 1.11 2.85
C SER A 19 15.96 1.47 3.49
N SER A 20 15.66 2.76 3.56
CA SER A 20 14.27 3.18 3.58
C SER A 20 13.70 2.71 2.25
N TRP A 21 13.09 1.52 2.22
CA TRP A 21 12.31 1.05 1.07
C TRP A 21 10.98 1.83 1.03
N ALA A 22 11.04 3.15 0.98
CA ALA A 22 9.99 3.89 0.32
C ALA A 22 10.17 3.54 -1.16
N THR A 23 9.42 2.54 -1.62
CA THR A 23 9.42 2.18 -3.04
C THR A 23 8.95 3.42 -3.78
N GLU A 24 9.83 3.99 -4.61
CA GLU A 24 9.47 5.12 -5.47
C GLU A 24 8.18 4.77 -6.22
N VAL A 25 7.25 5.71 -6.25
CA VAL A 25 6.00 5.51 -6.96
C VAL A 25 6.33 5.33 -8.43
N GLU A 26 6.04 4.15 -8.97
CA GLU A 26 6.24 3.86 -10.39
C GLU A 26 5.49 4.91 -11.22
N GLU A 27 6.22 5.66 -12.06
CA GLU A 27 5.68 6.78 -12.86
C GLU A 27 4.43 6.37 -13.65
N GLN A 28 4.46 5.19 -14.27
CA GLN A 28 3.32 4.66 -15.01
C GLN A 28 2.11 4.40 -14.10
N THR A 29 2.33 3.95 -12.87
CA THR A 29 1.26 3.74 -11.88
C THR A 29 0.68 5.09 -11.44
N LEU A 30 1.52 6.12 -11.23
CA LEU A 30 1.06 7.48 -10.96
C LEU A 30 0.21 8.03 -12.11
N LEU A 31 0.73 8.01 -13.33
CA LEU A 31 0.03 8.50 -14.53
C LEU A 31 -1.31 7.79 -14.74
N ASN A 32 -1.36 6.46 -14.58
CA ASN A 32 -2.61 5.70 -14.71
C ASN A 32 -3.64 6.09 -13.65
N ASN A 33 -3.22 6.32 -12.41
CA ASN A 33 -4.12 6.77 -11.34
C ASN A 33 -4.61 8.21 -11.56
N LEU A 34 -3.76 9.09 -12.07
CA LEU A 34 -4.19 10.47 -12.40
C LEU A 34 -5.16 10.52 -13.59
N ALA A 35 -4.95 9.66 -14.60
CA ALA A 35 -5.77 9.66 -15.81
C ALA A 35 -7.09 8.89 -15.68
N TYR A 36 -7.07 7.74 -15.00
CA TYR A 36 -8.19 6.79 -14.98
C TYR A 36 -8.54 6.27 -13.57
N GLY A 37 -7.82 6.73 -12.55
CA GLY A 37 -7.98 6.23 -11.19
C GLY A 37 -9.27 6.72 -10.55
N GLN A 38 -9.90 5.83 -9.79
CA GLN A 38 -10.97 6.21 -8.88
C GLN A 38 -10.35 6.67 -7.55
N LEU A 39 -10.71 7.88 -7.11
CA LEU A 39 -10.37 8.40 -5.78
C LEU A 39 -11.38 7.89 -4.75
N ILE A 40 -10.87 7.33 -3.66
CA ILE A 40 -11.64 6.83 -2.52
C ILE A 40 -11.12 7.53 -1.27
N GLU A 41 -11.96 8.32 -0.62
CA GLU A 41 -11.60 8.98 0.65
C GLU A 41 -11.65 7.96 1.78
N LEU A 42 -10.52 7.67 2.43
CA LEU A 42 -10.48 6.66 3.49
C LEU A 42 -10.99 7.24 4.83
N ASN A 43 -10.94 8.55 5.01
CA ASN A 43 -11.40 9.22 6.23
C ASN A 43 -12.93 9.13 6.46
N GLN A 44 -13.72 8.87 5.41
CA GLN A 44 -15.18 8.70 5.53
C GLN A 44 -15.55 7.37 6.20
N TYR A 45 -14.63 6.40 6.23
CA TYR A 45 -14.84 5.11 6.88
C TYR A 45 -14.63 5.23 8.40
N THR A 46 -15.38 4.42 9.15
CA THR A 46 -15.40 4.47 10.63
C THR A 46 -15.72 5.89 11.14
N PRO A 47 -16.96 6.37 10.95
CA PRO A 47 -17.36 7.70 11.39
C PRO A 47 -17.30 7.81 12.92
N GLY A 48 -17.06 9.03 13.42
CA GLY A 48 -16.96 9.30 14.86
C GLY A 48 -15.58 9.03 15.48
N GLN A 49 -14.67 8.37 14.78
CA GLN A 49 -13.27 8.25 15.19
C GLN A 49 -12.48 9.48 14.74
N GLN A 50 -11.71 10.08 15.67
CA GLN A 50 -10.73 11.12 15.37
C GLN A 50 -9.58 10.53 14.55
N LYS A 51 -9.20 11.22 13.47
CA LYS A 51 -8.18 10.77 12.52
C LYS A 51 -7.09 11.83 12.49
N GLY A 52 -5.85 11.42 12.74
CA GLY A 52 -4.68 12.32 12.74
C GLY A 52 -4.09 12.56 11.35
N LEU A 53 -4.52 11.81 10.33
CA LEU A 53 -4.02 11.91 8.97
C LEU A 53 -5.18 11.93 7.96
N MET A 54 -5.01 12.68 6.88
CA MET A 54 -5.86 12.60 5.69
C MET A 54 -5.33 11.52 4.75
N LEU A 55 -6.18 10.52 4.48
CA LEU A 55 -5.84 9.36 3.67
C LEU A 55 -6.82 9.23 2.49
N ARG A 56 -6.25 9.05 1.30
CA ARG A 56 -7.01 8.72 0.08
C ARG A 56 -6.38 7.53 -0.61
N LEU A 57 -7.22 6.64 -1.11
CA LEU A 57 -6.83 5.51 -1.94
C LEU A 57 -7.21 5.80 -3.38
N PHE A 58 -6.26 5.68 -4.29
CA PHE A 58 -6.51 5.70 -5.72
C PHE A 58 -6.48 4.27 -6.24
N ALA A 59 -7.44 3.92 -7.09
CA ALA A 59 -7.52 2.61 -7.71
C ALA A 59 -7.58 2.76 -9.23
N ALA A 60 -6.58 2.22 -9.93
CA ALA A 60 -6.53 2.22 -11.39
C ALA A 60 -6.51 0.78 -11.94
N PRO A 61 -7.17 0.52 -13.08
CA PRO A 61 -7.13 -0.78 -13.74
C PRO A 61 -5.71 -1.31 -13.95
N ALA A 62 -5.45 -2.54 -13.50
CA ALA A 62 -4.26 -3.28 -13.88
C ALA A 62 -4.50 -3.94 -15.24
N ARG A 63 -3.58 -3.73 -16.20
CA ARG A 63 -3.67 -4.25 -17.58
C ARG A 63 -2.79 -5.48 -17.83
N ASP A 64 -2.27 -6.09 -16.76
CA ASP A 64 -1.34 -7.22 -16.80
C ASP A 64 -2.02 -8.61 -16.80
N GLU A 65 -3.34 -8.66 -16.66
CA GLU A 65 -4.10 -9.91 -16.58
C GLU A 65 -5.09 -10.09 -17.76
N THR A 66 -5.28 -11.33 -18.20
CA THR A 66 -6.08 -11.67 -19.40
C THR A 66 -7.58 -11.79 -19.14
N CYS A 67 -8.01 -11.91 -17.87
CA CYS A 67 -9.40 -12.17 -17.50
C CYS A 67 -10.40 -11.02 -17.83
N GLY A 68 -9.88 -9.86 -18.23
CA GLY A 68 -10.64 -8.67 -18.60
C GLY A 68 -10.76 -8.43 -20.10
N LEU A 69 -10.00 -9.18 -20.92
CA LEU A 69 -9.97 -8.99 -22.38
C LEU A 69 -11.31 -9.34 -23.04
N GLU A 70 -11.97 -10.41 -22.58
CA GLU A 70 -13.23 -10.86 -23.15
C GLU A 70 -14.43 -9.97 -22.76
N THR A 71 -14.31 -9.22 -21.66
CA THR A 71 -15.45 -8.53 -21.03
C THR A 71 -15.30 -7.01 -21.01
N GLY A 72 -14.11 -6.50 -21.32
CA GLY A 72 -13.75 -5.08 -21.19
C GLY A 72 -13.67 -4.59 -19.75
N ALA A 73 -13.98 -5.43 -18.76
CA ALA A 73 -13.90 -5.08 -17.34
C ALA A 73 -12.46 -5.32 -16.81
N PRO A 74 -11.98 -4.49 -15.87
CA PRO A 74 -10.67 -4.73 -15.26
C PRO A 74 -10.65 -6.05 -14.49
N CYS A 75 -9.52 -6.77 -14.55
CA CYS A 75 -9.29 -7.96 -13.72
C CYS A 75 -9.11 -7.58 -12.26
N LYS A 76 -8.12 -6.72 -12.01
CA LYS A 76 -7.72 -6.20 -10.71
C LYS A 76 -7.36 -4.73 -10.87
N ASN A 77 -7.27 -4.01 -9.77
CA ASN A 77 -6.72 -2.65 -9.76
C ASN A 77 -5.36 -2.65 -9.05
N LYS A 78 -4.47 -1.75 -9.50
CA LYS A 78 -3.31 -1.28 -8.73
C LYS A 78 -3.76 -0.11 -7.85
N HIS A 79 -3.06 0.09 -6.73
CA HIS A 79 -3.44 1.08 -5.74
C HIS A 79 -2.30 2.02 -5.37
N LEU A 80 -2.62 3.31 -5.26
CA LEU A 80 -1.80 4.30 -4.57
C LEU A 80 -2.53 4.77 -3.33
N ILE A 81 -1.79 5.00 -2.25
CA ILE A 81 -2.30 5.70 -1.08
C ILE A 81 -1.59 7.05 -0.97
N THR A 82 -2.37 8.10 -0.75
CA THR A 82 -1.84 9.42 -0.39
C THR A 82 -2.09 9.67 1.08
N VAL A 83 -1.06 10.13 1.77
CA VAL A 83 -1.08 10.51 3.19
C VAL A 83 -0.81 12.00 3.25
N ALA A 84 -1.62 12.75 4.00
CA ALA A 84 -1.35 14.16 4.30
C ALA A 84 -1.58 14.47 5.78
N THR A 85 -0.71 15.28 6.37
CA THR A 85 -0.90 15.81 7.74
C THR A 85 -1.92 16.96 7.76
N PHE A 86 -2.39 17.34 8.95
CA PHE A 86 -3.35 18.44 9.14
C PHE A 86 -2.70 19.76 9.58
N ASP A 87 -1.39 19.91 9.35
CA ASP A 87 -0.62 21.09 9.76
C ASP A 87 -0.85 22.31 8.86
N GLU A 88 -0.36 23.48 9.29
CA GLU A 88 -0.41 24.71 8.49
C GLU A 88 0.28 24.56 7.12
N LEU A 89 1.35 23.75 7.09
CA LEU A 89 2.06 23.33 5.88
C LEU A 89 2.00 21.80 5.81
N PRO A 90 0.98 21.22 5.14
CA PRO A 90 0.78 19.77 5.12
C PRO A 90 1.96 19.03 4.50
N GLU A 91 2.48 18.02 5.20
CA GLU A 91 3.40 17.06 4.61
C GLU A 91 2.61 16.02 3.84
N VAL A 92 3.01 15.73 2.59
CA VAL A 92 2.31 14.79 1.71
C VAL A 92 3.23 13.67 1.28
N GLN A 93 2.73 12.44 1.37
CA GLN A 93 3.40 11.24 0.88
C GLN A 93 2.48 10.45 -0.05
N VAL A 94 3.07 9.85 -1.08
CA VAL A 94 2.37 8.96 -2.00
C VAL A 94 3.11 7.63 -2.03
N HIS A 95 2.38 6.54 -1.83
CA HIS A 95 2.95 5.20 -1.76
C HIS A 95 2.16 4.24 -2.64
N THR A 96 2.87 3.31 -3.29
CA THR A 96 2.23 2.22 -4.03
C THR A 96 1.96 1.06 -3.07
N LEU A 97 0.71 0.58 -3.05
CA LEU A 97 0.38 -0.64 -2.31
C LEU A 97 0.71 -1.86 -3.17
N GLN A 98 1.23 -2.91 -2.53
CA GLN A 98 1.47 -4.21 -3.14
C GLN A 98 0.16 -4.97 -3.38
N ALA A 99 -0.86 -4.69 -2.57
CA ALA A 99 -2.22 -5.19 -2.74
C ALA A 99 -2.77 -4.88 -4.14
N LYS A 100 -3.11 -5.94 -4.88
CA LYS A 100 -3.87 -5.85 -6.14
C LYS A 100 -5.26 -6.44 -5.96
N GLY A 101 -6.30 -5.74 -6.39
CA GLY A 101 -7.67 -6.23 -6.29
C GLY A 101 -8.72 -5.14 -6.47
N GLU A 102 -9.95 -5.43 -6.11
CA GLU A 102 -11.02 -4.44 -5.97
C GLU A 102 -11.14 -4.06 -4.49
N PHE A 103 -10.94 -2.78 -4.16
CA PHE A 103 -11.18 -2.27 -2.82
C PHE A 103 -12.66 -2.42 -2.42
N VAL A 104 -12.90 -2.88 -1.20
CA VAL A 104 -14.25 -3.14 -0.68
C VAL A 104 -14.59 -2.21 0.48
N LYS A 105 -13.72 -2.16 1.49
CA LYS A 105 -13.92 -1.31 2.67
C LYS A 105 -12.60 -1.04 3.40
N ALA A 106 -12.63 -0.02 4.26
CA ALA A 106 -11.57 0.26 5.22
C ALA A 106 -12.16 0.29 6.64
N ASP A 107 -11.42 -0.24 7.60
CA ASP A 107 -11.72 -0.16 9.02
C ASP A 107 -10.56 0.55 9.71
N TRP A 108 -10.80 1.70 10.33
CA TRP A 108 -9.77 2.39 11.11
C TRP A 108 -9.56 1.67 12.44
N VAL A 109 -8.29 1.44 12.80
CA VAL A 109 -7.95 0.79 14.06
C VAL A 109 -7.77 1.89 15.10
N VAL A 110 -8.51 1.78 16.21
CA VAL A 110 -8.39 2.72 17.33
C VAL A 110 -7.02 2.54 17.98
N SER A 111 -6.20 3.59 17.94
CA SER A 111 -4.93 3.61 18.66
C SER A 111 -5.20 3.54 20.17
N LYS A 112 -4.56 2.58 20.84
CA LYS A 112 -4.58 2.48 22.31
C LYS A 112 -3.45 3.30 22.95
N ALA A 113 -2.64 3.98 22.14
CA ALA A 113 -1.51 4.79 22.59
C ALA A 113 -1.98 6.18 23.05
N PRO A 114 -1.23 6.85 23.95
CA PRO A 114 -1.59 8.18 24.45
C PRO A 114 -1.67 9.23 23.34
N GLU A 115 -2.34 10.35 23.63
CA GLU A 115 -2.69 11.46 22.71
C GLU A 115 -1.52 12.06 21.89
N SER A 116 -0.28 11.64 22.11
CA SER A 116 0.93 12.08 21.43
C SER A 116 1.25 11.35 20.12
N THR A 117 0.43 10.40 19.64
CA THR A 117 0.61 9.78 18.31
C THR A 117 -0.08 10.59 17.21
N VAL A 118 0.14 11.90 17.23
CA VAL A 118 -0.21 12.81 16.12
C VAL A 118 0.58 12.31 14.89
N ASP A 119 -0.03 12.33 13.70
CA ASP A 119 0.54 11.81 12.44
C ASP A 119 0.80 10.30 12.35
N GLN A 120 -0.02 9.50 13.06
CA GLN A 120 -0.03 8.04 12.88
C GLN A 120 -1.43 7.53 12.54
N ALA A 121 -1.48 6.48 11.74
CA ALA A 121 -2.72 5.78 11.43
C ALA A 121 -2.50 4.28 11.28
N GLU A 122 -3.46 3.50 11.78
CA GLU A 122 -3.57 2.08 11.50
C GLU A 122 -4.92 1.80 10.86
N LEU A 123 -4.92 1.06 9.75
CA LEU A 123 -6.12 0.69 9.01
C LEU A 123 -6.07 -0.77 8.61
N VAL A 124 -7.23 -1.40 8.54
CA VAL A 124 -7.41 -2.67 7.84
C VAL A 124 -8.20 -2.39 6.56
N LEU A 125 -7.55 -2.60 5.42
CA LEU A 125 -8.19 -2.54 4.12
C LEU A 125 -8.67 -3.94 3.73
N THR A 126 -9.91 -4.05 3.29
CA THR A 126 -10.46 -5.30 2.75
C THR A 126 -10.57 -5.18 1.24
N PHE A 127 -10.00 -6.16 0.55
CA PHE A 127 -10.03 -6.27 -0.89
C PHE A 127 -10.74 -7.54 -1.32
N ARG A 128 -11.27 -7.51 -2.54
CA ARG A 128 -11.65 -8.68 -3.32
C ARG A 128 -10.55 -8.94 -4.35
N ASP A 129 -10.12 -10.19 -4.49
CA ASP A 129 -9.01 -10.57 -5.38
C ASP A 129 -9.24 -10.16 -6.84
N TYR A 130 -10.46 -10.35 -7.35
CA TYR A 130 -10.86 -9.97 -8.71
C TYR A 130 -12.06 -9.03 -8.70
N HIS A 131 -12.11 -8.13 -9.66
CA HIS A 131 -13.23 -7.21 -9.82
C HIS A 131 -14.58 -7.93 -9.88
N ARG A 132 -15.61 -7.37 -9.24
CA ARG A 132 -16.96 -7.95 -9.19
C ARG A 132 -17.56 -8.24 -10.55
N PHE A 133 -17.23 -7.45 -11.58
CA PHE A 133 -17.72 -7.68 -12.95
C PHE A 133 -16.97 -8.83 -13.63
N ALA A 134 -15.65 -8.93 -13.45
CA ALA A 134 -14.86 -10.06 -13.95
C ALA A 134 -15.34 -11.40 -13.36
N THR A 135 -15.59 -11.45 -12.04
CA THR A 135 -16.11 -12.66 -11.36
C THR A 135 -17.58 -13.00 -11.65
N ARG A 136 -18.35 -12.05 -12.20
CA ARG A 136 -19.71 -12.29 -12.71
C ARG A 136 -19.66 -12.89 -14.12
N ALA A 137 -18.78 -12.37 -14.98
CA ALA A 137 -18.63 -12.83 -16.35
C ALA A 137 -17.86 -14.15 -16.47
N ASN A 138 -16.90 -14.38 -15.58
CA ASN A 138 -16.13 -15.63 -15.53
C ASN A 138 -16.27 -16.32 -14.16
N PRO A 139 -17.21 -17.29 -14.03
CA PRO A 139 -17.43 -18.04 -12.79
C PRO A 139 -16.24 -18.88 -12.31
N LYS A 140 -15.21 -19.11 -13.14
CA LYS A 140 -13.98 -19.83 -12.73
C LYS A 140 -13.07 -18.98 -11.85
N LEU A 141 -13.26 -17.66 -11.84
CA LEU A 141 -12.47 -16.76 -10.99
C LEU A 141 -12.91 -16.89 -9.52
N PRO A 142 -11.98 -17.05 -8.58
CA PRO A 142 -12.32 -17.19 -7.18
C PRO A 142 -12.89 -15.88 -6.62
N ARG A 143 -13.97 -15.98 -5.84
CA ARG A 143 -14.56 -14.86 -5.10
C ARG A 143 -13.90 -14.72 -3.72
N LYS A 144 -12.58 -14.59 -3.71
CA LYS A 144 -11.79 -14.49 -2.48
C LYS A 144 -11.70 -13.04 -2.02
N PHE A 145 -11.82 -12.85 -0.71
CA PHE A 145 -11.48 -11.61 -0.04
C PHE A 145 -10.16 -11.80 0.68
N PHE A 146 -9.41 -10.72 0.81
CA PHE A 146 -8.20 -10.68 1.62
C PHE A 146 -8.11 -9.32 2.32
N GLN A 147 -7.35 -9.29 3.40
CA GLN A 147 -7.15 -8.09 4.20
C GLN A 147 -5.69 -7.70 4.19
N VAL A 148 -5.47 -6.40 4.24
CA VAL A 148 -4.16 -5.79 4.29
C VAL A 148 -4.19 -4.80 5.44
N LYS A 149 -3.29 -4.99 6.41
CA LYS A 149 -3.13 -4.03 7.50
C LYS A 149 -2.11 -2.99 7.07
N LEU A 150 -2.51 -1.72 7.11
CA LEU A 150 -1.64 -0.59 6.90
C LEU A 150 -1.25 0.01 8.24
N LYS A 151 0.04 0.26 8.41
CA LYS A 151 0.58 1.09 9.48
C LYS A 151 1.29 2.28 8.84
N ILE A 152 0.84 3.47 9.20
CA ILE A 152 1.25 4.72 8.57
C ILE A 152 1.87 5.60 9.64
N THR A 153 3.07 6.10 9.36
CA THR A 153 3.79 7.07 10.18
C THR A 153 4.43 8.12 9.28
N GLN A 154 5.03 9.15 9.88
CA GLN A 154 5.83 10.14 9.13
C GLN A 154 6.97 9.50 8.32
N GLN A 155 7.48 8.33 8.72
CA GLN A 155 8.57 7.65 8.02
C GLN A 155 8.11 6.84 6.79
N GLY A 156 6.81 6.59 6.64
CA GLY A 156 6.26 5.89 5.48
C GLY A 156 5.03 5.04 5.78
N VAL A 157 4.69 4.19 4.81
CA VAL A 157 3.57 3.25 4.86
C VAL A 157 4.10 1.83 4.88
N GLU A 158 3.79 1.09 5.94
CA GLU A 158 4.07 -0.34 6.06
C GLU A 158 2.82 -1.16 5.71
N GLU A 159 2.96 -2.04 4.72
CA GLU A 159 1.91 -2.97 4.29
C GLU A 159 2.13 -4.35 4.89
N ILE A 160 1.25 -4.76 5.81
CA ILE A 160 1.30 -6.07 6.47
C ILE A 160 0.18 -6.94 5.90
N THR A 161 0.57 -7.89 5.04
CA THR A 161 -0.33 -8.94 4.55
C THR A 161 -0.26 -10.13 5.50
N PRO A 162 -1.39 -10.66 6.00
CA PRO A 162 -1.38 -11.90 6.78
C PRO A 162 -0.76 -13.03 5.95
N ALA A 163 0.13 -13.82 6.56
CA ALA A 163 0.68 -15.01 5.93
C ALA A 163 -0.46 -15.95 5.49
N LYS A 164 -0.35 -16.48 4.27
CA LYS A 164 -1.29 -17.46 3.70
C LYS A 164 -1.24 -18.79 4.43
#